data_AF-A0A060SPN2-F1
#
_entry.id   AF-A0A060SPN2-F1
#
_cell.length_a   1.000
_cell.length_b   1.000
_cell.length_c   1.000
_cell.angle_alpha   90.00
_cell.angle_beta   90.00
_cell.angle_gamma   90.00
#
_symmetry.space_group_name_H-M   'P 1'
#
loop_
_entity.id
_entity.type
_entity.pdbx_description
1 polymer ?
#
loop_
_entity_poly.entity_id
_entity_poly.type
_entity_poly.pdbx_seq_one_letter_code
_entity_poly.pdbx_strand_id
1 'polypeptide(L)'
;MSDEKEITIRESTTVPRVKPVPKSSGVPVPFVYHPSDDGTDENLLILLHGLGDTEKPFGKLGRQLHLPQTATPALRAPEKIPFLYEEAYQWYTSFDPLGELLERPNPTPALELLSKVADHLINECSWQPNRIHLFGFAQGGSVAAEFALKFWKSELSLQQKSLPSSLPGSDALGSEPRSLASVVTVCGPLLSYPTLQKPCPTPIFVFHRARQPSLP
;
A
#
# COMPACT_ATOMS: atom_id res chain seq x y z
N MET A 1 -35.13 30.70 31.25
CA MET A 1 -35.21 30.43 29.80
C MET A 1 -33.90 29.78 29.43
N SER A 2 -33.93 28.47 29.23
CA SER A 2 -32.75 27.65 29.00
C SER A 2 -32.47 27.61 27.50
N ASP A 3 -31.30 28.06 27.08
CA ASP A 3 -30.88 28.04 25.68
C ASP A 3 -30.73 26.58 25.20
N GLU A 4 -31.61 26.17 24.29
CA GLU A 4 -31.46 24.93 23.53
C GLU A 4 -30.28 25.09 22.56
N LYS A 5 -29.23 24.28 22.76
CA LYS A 5 -28.15 24.15 21.77
C LYS A 5 -28.69 23.39 20.57
N GLU A 6 -28.92 24.10 19.49
CA GLU A 6 -29.21 23.56 18.16
C GLU A 6 -28.07 22.63 17.73
N ILE A 7 -28.36 21.33 17.67
CA ILE A 7 -27.42 20.31 17.21
C ILE A 7 -27.42 20.36 15.69
N THR A 8 -26.46 21.08 15.10
CA THR A 8 -26.23 21.06 13.65
C THR A 8 -25.70 19.69 13.23
N ILE A 9 -26.57 18.86 12.67
CA ILE A 9 -26.20 17.58 12.04
C ILE A 9 -25.39 17.91 10.79
N ARG A 10 -24.06 17.74 10.85
CA ARG A 10 -23.21 17.80 9.65
C ARG A 10 -23.49 16.57 8.80
N GLU A 11 -23.95 16.81 7.57
CA GLU A 11 -24.19 15.79 6.56
C GLU A 11 -22.93 14.91 6.39
N SER A 12 -23.13 13.60 6.49
CA SER A 12 -22.08 12.59 6.31
C SER A 12 -21.47 12.74 4.91
N THR A 13 -20.14 12.79 4.85
CA THR A 13 -19.34 12.73 3.62
C THR A 13 -19.92 11.74 2.61
N THR A 14 -20.00 12.14 1.34
CA THR A 14 -20.60 11.44 0.17
C THR A 14 -19.93 10.11 -0.23
N VAL A 15 -19.13 9.55 0.66
CA VAL A 15 -18.33 8.35 0.43
C VAL A 15 -19.23 7.11 0.57
N PRO A 16 -19.26 6.20 -0.43
CA PRO A 16 -20.11 5.01 -0.37
C PRO A 16 -19.79 4.13 0.83
N ARG A 17 -20.83 3.61 1.49
CA ARG A 17 -20.70 2.65 2.59
C ARG A 17 -19.97 1.37 2.14
N VAL A 18 -20.31 0.86 0.96
CA VAL A 18 -19.62 -0.27 0.31
C VAL A 18 -18.85 0.29 -0.88
N LYS A 19 -17.56 -0.02 -1.00
CA LYS A 19 -16.74 0.48 -2.09
C LYS A 19 -16.90 -0.37 -3.35
N PRO A 20 -16.73 0.21 -4.55
CA PRO A 20 -16.62 -0.57 -5.78
C PRO A 20 -15.49 -1.60 -5.69
N VAL A 21 -15.77 -2.81 -6.16
CA VAL A 21 -14.74 -3.86 -6.29
C VAL A 21 -13.73 -3.44 -7.36
N PRO A 22 -12.40 -3.55 -7.09
CA PRO A 22 -11.38 -3.22 -8.08
C PRO A 22 -11.54 -4.03 -9.37
N LYS A 23 -11.31 -3.38 -10.52
CA LYS A 23 -11.44 -4.01 -11.84
C LYS A 23 -10.06 -4.45 -12.34
N SER A 24 -10.02 -5.50 -13.16
CA SER A 24 -8.79 -5.98 -13.80
C SER A 24 -8.12 -4.96 -14.71
N SER A 25 -8.85 -3.97 -15.23
CA SER A 25 -8.27 -2.85 -16.00
C SER A 25 -7.31 -1.98 -15.16
N GLY A 26 -7.66 -1.77 -13.89
CA GLY A 26 -6.88 -0.98 -12.92
C GLY A 26 -5.92 -1.82 -12.09
N VAL A 27 -6.15 -3.13 -11.97
CA VAL A 27 -5.27 -4.08 -11.29
C VAL A 27 -4.77 -5.10 -12.33
N PRO A 28 -3.67 -4.81 -13.05
CA PRO A 28 -3.22 -5.60 -14.21
C PRO A 28 -2.45 -6.88 -13.81
N VAL A 29 -2.82 -7.49 -12.70
CA VAL A 29 -2.31 -8.78 -12.21
C VAL A 29 -3.47 -9.55 -11.58
N PRO A 30 -3.39 -10.89 -11.48
CA PRO A 30 -4.34 -11.64 -10.67
C PRO A 30 -4.34 -11.17 -9.21
N PHE A 31 -5.53 -11.13 -8.63
CA PHE A 31 -5.73 -10.76 -7.23
C PHE A 31 -6.95 -11.48 -6.67
N VAL A 32 -6.96 -11.65 -5.35
CA VAL A 32 -8.13 -12.09 -4.58
C VAL A 32 -8.65 -10.90 -3.81
N TYR A 33 -9.94 -10.59 -3.93
CA TYR A 33 -10.58 -9.50 -3.21
C TYR A 33 -11.66 -10.04 -2.28
N HIS A 34 -11.63 -9.59 -1.03
CA HIS A 34 -12.69 -9.80 -0.06
C HIS A 34 -13.20 -8.43 0.39
N PRO A 35 -14.51 -8.13 0.25
CA PRO A 35 -15.12 -6.96 0.88
C PRO A 35 -15.16 -7.14 2.40
N SER A 36 -15.48 -6.08 3.15
CA SER A 36 -15.70 -6.24 4.59
C SER A 36 -16.89 -7.17 4.91
N ASP A 37 -16.73 -8.02 5.93
CA ASP A 37 -17.76 -8.96 6.39
C ASP A 37 -19.02 -8.26 6.95
N ASP A 38 -18.90 -7.01 7.42
CA ASP A 38 -20.00 -6.22 8.01
C ASP A 38 -20.71 -5.28 7.00
N GLY A 39 -20.32 -5.37 5.73
CA GLY A 39 -20.90 -4.57 4.64
C GLY A 39 -20.59 -3.07 4.74
N THR A 40 -19.50 -2.70 5.42
CA THR A 40 -19.04 -1.32 5.56
C THR A 40 -17.54 -1.24 5.28
N ASP A 41 -17.14 -0.60 4.19
CA ASP A 41 -15.75 -0.56 3.75
C ASP A 41 -15.10 0.78 4.16
N GLU A 42 -14.60 0.82 5.40
CA GLU A 42 -13.90 1.98 5.96
C GLU A 42 -12.38 1.91 5.75
N ASN A 43 -11.80 0.71 5.81
CA ASN A 43 -10.36 0.49 5.65
C ASN A 43 -10.08 -0.52 4.54
N LEU A 44 -8.92 -0.39 3.91
CA LEU A 44 -8.42 -1.32 2.90
C LEU A 44 -7.07 -1.87 3.35
N LEU A 45 -6.91 -3.18 3.43
CA LEU A 45 -5.64 -3.84 3.70
C LEU A 45 -5.11 -4.56 2.46
N ILE A 46 -4.13 -3.97 1.79
CA ILE A 46 -3.46 -4.56 0.64
C ILE A 46 -2.41 -5.56 1.13
N LEU A 47 -2.52 -6.80 0.66
CA LEU A 47 -1.70 -7.94 1.07
C LEU A 47 -0.71 -8.32 -0.03
N LEU A 48 0.59 -8.34 0.31
CA LEU A 48 1.70 -8.60 -0.61
C LEU A 48 2.49 -9.84 -0.14
N HIS A 49 2.43 -10.91 -0.94
CA HIS A 49 3.08 -12.18 -0.62
C HIS A 49 4.61 -12.14 -0.74
N GLY A 50 5.29 -13.18 -0.23
CA GLY A 50 6.74 -13.32 -0.34
C GLY A 50 7.21 -13.90 -1.68
N LEU A 51 8.53 -13.93 -1.89
CA LEU A 51 9.16 -14.57 -3.04
C LEU A 51 8.73 -16.04 -3.16
N GLY A 52 8.32 -16.45 -4.36
CA GLY A 52 7.98 -17.84 -4.67
C GLY A 52 6.55 -18.24 -4.33
N ASP A 53 5.70 -17.29 -3.96
CA ASP A 53 4.31 -17.54 -3.59
C ASP A 53 3.33 -16.93 -4.64
N THR A 54 2.03 -17.02 -4.34
CA THR A 54 0.92 -16.44 -5.09
C THR A 54 0.05 -15.58 -4.16
N GLU A 55 -0.93 -14.90 -4.74
CA GLU A 55 -1.94 -14.14 -4.01
C GLU A 55 -2.88 -15.02 -3.16
N LYS A 56 -3.03 -16.30 -3.51
CA LYS A 56 -4.11 -17.16 -2.97
C LYS A 56 -3.98 -17.40 -1.46
N PRO A 57 -2.80 -17.76 -0.90
CA PRO A 57 -2.64 -17.91 0.55
C PRO A 57 -2.86 -16.60 1.30
N PHE A 58 -2.42 -15.47 0.74
CA PHE A 58 -2.62 -14.15 1.34
C PHE A 58 -4.09 -13.70 1.26
N GLY A 59 -4.83 -14.05 0.21
CA GLY A 59 -6.28 -13.85 0.16
C GLY A 59 -7.00 -14.59 1.28
N LYS A 60 -6.62 -15.85 1.53
CA LYS A 60 -7.13 -16.63 2.68
C LYS A 60 -6.78 -15.97 4.02
N LEU A 61 -5.54 -15.51 4.19
CA LEU A 61 -5.11 -14.77 5.38
C LEU A 61 -5.99 -13.54 5.60
N GLY A 62 -6.16 -12.70 4.58
CA GLY A 62 -6.99 -11.49 4.66
C GLY A 62 -8.41 -11.78 5.16
N ARG A 63 -9.03 -12.83 4.62
CA ARG A 63 -10.36 -13.29 5.06
C ARG A 63 -10.37 -13.82 6.50
N GLN A 64 -9.34 -14.57 6.91
CA GLN A 64 -9.27 -15.18 8.24
C GLN A 64 -9.02 -14.19 9.37
N LEU A 65 -8.49 -13.00 9.06
CA LEU A 65 -8.29 -11.96 10.08
C LEU A 65 -9.60 -11.38 10.62
N HIS A 66 -10.72 -11.51 9.88
CA HIS A 66 -12.04 -10.98 10.26
C HIS A 66 -11.98 -9.54 10.79
N LEU A 67 -11.23 -8.69 10.09
CA LEU A 67 -11.05 -7.30 10.48
C LEU A 67 -12.37 -6.54 10.28
N PRO A 68 -12.88 -5.84 11.31
CA PRO A 68 -14.10 -5.05 11.18
C PRO A 68 -13.88 -3.94 10.16
N GLN A 69 -14.92 -3.67 9.37
CA GLN A 69 -14.99 -2.60 8.39
C GLN A 69 -13.80 -2.53 7.40
N THR A 70 -13.16 -3.67 7.11
CA THR A 70 -11.93 -3.73 6.32
C THR A 70 -12.09 -4.67 5.13
N ALA A 71 -11.88 -4.14 3.93
CA ALA A 71 -11.74 -4.94 2.71
C ALA A 71 -10.27 -5.36 2.50
N THR A 72 -10.04 -6.52 1.90
CA THR A 72 -8.68 -7.07 1.69
C THR A 72 -8.45 -7.54 0.25
N PRO A 73 -7.68 -6.79 -0.56
CA PRO A 73 -7.08 -7.29 -1.79
C PRO A 73 -5.72 -7.95 -1.51
N ALA A 74 -5.55 -9.20 -1.93
CA ALA A 74 -4.25 -9.85 -2.05
C ALA A 74 -3.80 -9.85 -3.51
N LEU A 75 -2.64 -9.27 -3.78
CA LEU A 75 -2.11 -9.08 -5.14
C LEU A 75 -1.05 -10.12 -5.45
N ARG A 76 -1.04 -10.63 -6.68
CA ARG A 76 0.05 -11.47 -7.18
C ARG A 76 1.18 -10.60 -7.68
N ALA A 77 2.41 -11.01 -7.39
CA ALA A 77 3.57 -10.36 -7.95
C ALA A 77 3.62 -10.48 -9.49
N PRO A 78 4.16 -9.48 -10.20
CA PRO A 78 4.06 -9.39 -11.66
C PRO A 78 4.94 -10.39 -12.42
N GLU A 79 6.04 -10.86 -11.83
CA GLU A 79 7.03 -11.68 -12.51
C GLU A 79 6.91 -13.15 -12.07
N LYS A 80 6.75 -14.07 -13.02
CA LYS A 80 6.81 -15.51 -12.73
C LYS A 80 8.26 -15.93 -12.60
N ILE A 81 8.59 -16.71 -11.57
CA ILE A 81 9.93 -17.28 -11.42
C ILE A 81 10.12 -18.36 -12.50
N PRO A 82 11.17 -18.25 -13.35
CA PRO A 82 11.44 -19.24 -14.39
C PRO A 82 11.75 -20.64 -13.84
N PHE A 83 11.52 -21.67 -14.66
CA PHE A 83 11.95 -23.05 -14.42
C PHE A 83 11.36 -23.78 -13.20
N LEU A 84 10.36 -23.21 -12.52
CA LEU A 84 9.61 -23.90 -11.47
C LEU A 84 8.35 -24.57 -12.04
N TYR A 85 8.08 -25.79 -11.58
CA TYR A 85 6.85 -26.53 -11.91
C TYR A 85 5.60 -25.89 -11.26
N GLU A 86 5.78 -25.28 -10.10
CA GLU A 86 4.72 -24.64 -9.33
C GLU A 86 4.48 -23.19 -9.78
N GLU A 87 3.28 -22.67 -9.48
CA GLU A 87 2.98 -21.25 -9.62
C GLU A 87 3.74 -20.45 -8.56
N ALA A 88 4.87 -19.87 -8.93
CA ALA A 88 5.75 -19.11 -8.05
C ALA A 88 6.07 -17.75 -8.67
N TYR A 89 5.85 -16.67 -7.92
CA TYR A 89 6.00 -15.30 -8.41
C TYR A 89 6.95 -14.47 -7.53
N GLN A 90 7.53 -13.43 -8.13
CA GLN A 90 8.44 -12.49 -7.50
C GLN A 90 8.06 -11.05 -7.83
N TRP A 91 8.25 -10.15 -6.87
CA TRP A 91 7.98 -8.72 -7.04
C TRP A 91 9.09 -8.01 -7.79
N TYR A 92 10.30 -8.50 -7.59
CA TYR A 92 11.50 -8.07 -8.25
C TYR A 92 12.44 -9.26 -8.33
N THR A 93 13.29 -9.27 -9.35
CA THR A 93 14.30 -10.29 -9.54
C THR A 93 15.20 -10.37 -8.30
N SER A 94 15.27 -11.56 -7.69
CA SER A 94 16.13 -11.81 -6.52
C SER A 94 17.42 -12.55 -6.85
N PHE A 95 17.48 -13.24 -7.98
CA PHE A 95 18.61 -14.08 -8.37
C PHE A 95 19.19 -13.64 -9.70
N ASP A 96 20.51 -13.72 -9.83
CA ASP A 96 21.17 -13.62 -11.12
C ASP A 96 20.99 -14.93 -11.95
N PRO A 97 21.44 -14.97 -13.21
CA PRO A 97 21.33 -16.18 -14.04
C PRO A 97 22.09 -17.41 -13.50
N LEU A 98 23.03 -17.22 -12.56
CA LEU A 98 23.76 -18.30 -11.90
C LEU A 98 23.06 -18.80 -10.63
N GLY A 99 21.98 -18.12 -10.20
CA GLY A 99 21.22 -18.45 -9.00
C GLY A 99 21.71 -17.74 -7.74
N GLU A 100 22.66 -16.81 -7.86
CA GLU A 100 23.19 -16.05 -6.73
C GLU A 100 22.26 -14.89 -6.35
N LEU A 101 22.17 -14.59 -5.05
CA LEU A 101 21.31 -13.51 -4.56
C LEU A 101 21.83 -12.15 -5.00
N LEU A 102 20.97 -11.35 -5.63
CA LEU A 102 21.29 -9.98 -6.00
C LEU A 102 21.41 -9.09 -4.75
N GLU A 103 22.56 -8.43 -4.58
CA GLU A 103 22.78 -7.48 -3.47
C GLU A 103 21.89 -6.24 -3.56
N ARG A 104 21.59 -5.80 -4.79
CA ARG A 104 20.84 -4.58 -5.08
C ARG A 104 19.71 -4.88 -6.08
N PRO A 105 18.65 -5.57 -5.65
CA PRO A 105 17.52 -5.86 -6.52
C PRO A 105 16.79 -4.57 -6.93
N ASN A 106 16.13 -4.60 -8.08
CA ASN A 106 15.38 -3.45 -8.60
C ASN A 106 13.86 -3.61 -8.35
N PRO A 107 13.27 -2.92 -7.36
CA PRO A 107 11.83 -3.02 -7.07
C PRO A 107 10.94 -2.25 -8.03
N THR A 108 11.50 -1.49 -8.99
CA THR A 108 10.74 -0.56 -9.84
C THR A 108 9.51 -1.17 -10.50
N PRO A 109 9.55 -2.38 -11.11
CA PRO A 109 8.35 -2.96 -11.73
C PRO A 109 7.18 -3.15 -10.74
N ALA A 110 7.45 -3.60 -9.52
CA ALA A 110 6.44 -3.73 -8.47
C ALA A 110 5.91 -2.37 -8.02
N LEU A 111 6.77 -1.35 -7.95
CA LEU A 111 6.36 -0.01 -7.55
C LEU A 111 5.47 0.68 -8.60
N GLU A 112 5.75 0.49 -9.89
CA GLU A 112 4.87 0.99 -10.96
C GLU A 112 3.51 0.26 -10.96
N LEU A 113 3.51 -1.05 -10.71
CA LEU A 113 2.28 -1.81 -10.51
C LEU A 113 1.45 -1.24 -9.36
N LEU A 114 2.05 -1.05 -8.18
CA LEU A 114 1.32 -0.50 -7.03
C LEU A 114 0.89 0.95 -7.22
N SER A 115 1.65 1.77 -7.96
CA SER A 115 1.20 3.11 -8.34
C SER A 115 -0.10 3.04 -9.15
N LYS A 116 -0.15 2.19 -10.19
CA LYS A 116 -1.37 2.02 -10.99
C LYS A 116 -2.54 1.47 -10.17
N VAL A 117 -2.28 0.51 -9.28
CA VAL A 117 -3.32 -0.06 -8.40
C VAL A 117 -3.85 1.00 -7.43
N ALA A 118 -2.97 1.77 -6.78
CA ALA A 118 -3.38 2.83 -5.86
C ALA A 118 -4.18 3.92 -6.59
N ASP A 119 -3.76 4.33 -7.78
CA ASP A 119 -4.50 5.30 -8.58
C ASP A 119 -5.91 4.81 -8.92
N HIS A 120 -6.06 3.53 -9.29
CA HIS A 120 -7.38 2.91 -9.51
C HIS A 120 -8.23 2.87 -8.24
N LEU A 121 -7.63 2.48 -7.12
CA LEU A 121 -8.33 2.39 -5.83
C LEU A 121 -8.82 3.75 -5.36
N ILE A 122 -7.99 4.79 -5.50
CA ILE A 122 -8.29 6.15 -5.05
C ILE A 122 -9.31 6.82 -5.96
N ASN A 123 -9.10 6.77 -7.28
CA ASN A 123 -9.88 7.57 -8.22
C ASN A 123 -11.16 6.86 -8.70
N GLU A 124 -11.17 5.52 -8.77
CA GLU A 124 -12.31 4.76 -9.30
C GLU A 124 -13.03 3.92 -8.24
N CYS A 125 -12.36 3.56 -7.13
CA CYS A 125 -12.95 2.77 -6.05
C CYS A 125 -13.21 3.57 -4.77
N SER A 126 -13.03 4.89 -4.82
CA SER A 126 -13.34 5.83 -3.72
C SER A 126 -12.60 5.54 -2.40
N TRP A 127 -11.42 4.93 -2.46
CA TRP A 127 -10.56 4.76 -1.29
C TRP A 127 -9.78 6.03 -0.97
N GLN A 128 -9.83 6.47 0.28
CA GLN A 128 -8.97 7.56 0.75
C GLN A 128 -7.58 7.00 1.08
N PRO A 129 -6.48 7.66 0.69
CA PRO A 129 -5.13 7.16 0.98
C PRO A 129 -4.88 6.84 2.46
N ASN A 130 -5.39 7.70 3.36
CA ASN A 130 -5.28 7.55 4.81
C ASN A 130 -6.14 6.40 5.40
N ARG A 131 -6.82 5.62 4.55
CA ARG A 131 -7.53 4.37 4.87
C ARG A 131 -6.94 3.15 4.19
N ILE A 132 -5.85 3.32 3.43
CA ILE A 132 -5.14 2.23 2.74
C ILE A 132 -3.95 1.80 3.58
N HIS A 133 -4.00 0.56 4.07
CA HIS A 133 -2.96 -0.12 4.81
C HIS A 133 -2.23 -1.11 3.88
N LEU A 134 -0.92 -1.27 4.10
CA LEU A 134 -0.12 -2.28 3.41
C LEU A 134 0.36 -3.32 4.42
N PHE A 135 0.27 -4.60 4.06
CA PHE A 135 0.91 -5.69 4.78
C PHE A 135 1.70 -6.54 3.80
N GLY A 136 2.97 -6.77 4.11
CA GLY A 136 3.86 -7.54 3.26
C GLY A 136 4.80 -8.47 4.00
N PHE A 137 5.07 -9.62 3.39
CA PHE A 137 6.02 -10.61 3.88
C PHE A 137 7.23 -10.72 2.96
N ALA A 138 8.45 -10.77 3.51
CA ALA A 138 9.71 -10.86 2.77
C ALA A 138 9.76 -9.81 1.62
N GLN A 139 9.86 -10.24 0.35
CA GLN A 139 9.82 -9.30 -0.79
C GLN A 139 8.57 -8.40 -0.78
N GLY A 140 7.39 -8.93 -0.45
CA GLY A 140 6.17 -8.14 -0.34
C GLY A 140 6.28 -7.06 0.75
N GLY A 141 6.99 -7.34 1.85
CA GLY A 141 7.28 -6.36 2.90
C GLY A 141 8.22 -5.24 2.43
N SER A 142 9.24 -5.59 1.65
CA SER A 142 10.11 -4.62 0.99
C SER A 142 9.32 -3.73 0.02
N VAL A 143 8.48 -4.32 -0.82
CA VAL A 143 7.62 -3.56 -1.75
C VAL A 143 6.66 -2.63 -1.00
N ALA A 144 6.05 -3.08 0.09
CA ALA A 144 5.17 -2.26 0.91
C ALA A 144 5.88 -0.99 1.42
N ALA A 145 7.09 -1.16 1.98
CA ALA A 145 7.88 -0.06 2.52
C ALA A 145 8.36 0.90 1.41
N GLU A 146 8.90 0.36 0.32
CA GLU A 146 9.35 1.14 -0.83
C GLU A 146 8.20 1.93 -1.48
N PHE A 147 7.02 1.30 -1.59
CA PHE A 147 5.85 1.95 -2.17
C PHE A 147 5.32 3.08 -1.30
N ALA A 148 5.26 2.91 0.02
CA ALA A 148 4.86 3.99 0.92
C ALA A 148 5.78 5.22 0.79
N LEU A 149 7.09 5.00 0.61
CA LEU A 149 8.04 6.08 0.34
C LEU A 149 7.84 6.72 -1.03
N LYS A 150 7.62 5.91 -2.09
CA LYS A 150 7.32 6.42 -3.44
C LYS A 150 6.04 7.25 -3.45
N PHE A 151 4.98 6.75 -2.82
CA PHE A 151 3.70 7.43 -2.68
C PHE A 151 3.88 8.80 -2.00
N TRP A 152 4.57 8.82 -0.86
CA TRP A 152 4.84 10.06 -0.13
C TRP A 152 5.62 11.08 -0.95
N LYS A 153 6.68 10.66 -1.64
CA LYS A 153 7.46 11.53 -2.54
C LYS A 153 6.60 12.11 -3.66
N SER A 154 5.66 11.32 -4.20
CA SER A 154 4.70 11.78 -5.19
C SER A 154 3.78 12.88 -4.63
N GLU A 155 3.20 12.66 -3.45
CA GLU A 155 2.31 13.63 -2.80
C GLU A 155 3.03 14.94 -2.45
N LEU A 156 4.28 14.88 -1.98
CA LEU A 156 5.10 16.08 -1.79
C LEU A 156 5.38 16.83 -3.10
N SER A 157 5.66 16.09 -4.18
CA SER A 157 5.90 16.67 -5.50
C SER A 157 4.65 17.34 -6.07
N LEU A 158 3.47 16.75 -5.83
CA LEU A 158 2.18 17.33 -6.21
C LEU A 158 1.90 18.61 -5.42
N GLN A 159 2.14 18.60 -4.10
CA GLN A 159 2.01 19.80 -3.27
C GLN A 159 2.90 20.95 -3.80
N GLN A 160 4.18 20.65 -4.07
CA GLN A 160 5.14 21.65 -4.55
C GLN A 160 4.73 22.25 -5.90
N LYS A 161 4.16 21.44 -6.80
CA LYS A 161 3.63 21.92 -8.10
C LYS A 161 2.35 22.76 -7.95
N SER A 162 1.57 22.52 -6.89
CA SER A 162 0.28 23.20 -6.65
C SER A 162 0.41 24.55 -5.94
N LEU A 163 1.56 24.83 -5.31
CA LEU A 163 1.85 26.13 -4.72
C LEU A 163 1.96 27.18 -5.85
N PRO A 164 1.10 28.22 -5.88
CA PRO A 164 1.26 29.29 -6.85
C PRO A 164 2.61 29.97 -6.62
N SER A 165 3.30 30.30 -7.71
CA SER A 165 4.40 31.25 -7.71
C SER A 165 3.88 32.59 -7.17
N SER A 166 3.95 32.77 -5.85
CA SER A 166 3.77 34.01 -5.09
C SER A 166 2.95 35.10 -5.80
N LEU A 167 1.62 35.02 -5.72
CA LEU A 167 0.75 36.19 -5.79
C LEU A 167 0.13 36.38 -4.40
N PRO A 168 0.32 37.54 -3.74
CA PRO A 168 -0.23 37.78 -2.42
C PRO A 168 -1.74 37.98 -2.54
N GLY A 169 -2.55 37.08 -1.98
CA GLY A 169 -4.00 37.30 -1.79
C GLY A 169 -4.95 36.19 -2.18
N SER A 170 -4.50 35.00 -2.63
CA SER A 170 -5.40 33.85 -2.80
C SER A 170 -5.28 32.90 -1.61
N ASP A 171 -6.35 32.79 -0.80
CA ASP A 171 -6.59 31.72 0.18
C ASP A 171 -6.83 30.36 -0.51
N ALA A 172 -5.96 29.99 -1.45
CA ALA A 172 -5.87 28.63 -1.95
C ALA A 172 -5.25 27.81 -0.82
N LEU A 173 -6.11 27.26 0.05
CA LEU A 173 -5.73 26.26 1.03
C LEU A 173 -5.11 25.08 0.27
N GLY A 174 -3.79 25.10 0.08
CA GLY A 174 -3.07 24.03 -0.58
C GLY A 174 -3.41 22.73 0.13
N SER A 175 -3.93 21.75 -0.62
CA SER A 175 -4.24 20.44 -0.04
C SER A 175 -2.98 19.88 0.61
N GLU A 176 -3.06 19.54 1.90
CA GLU A 176 -1.97 18.85 2.58
C GLU A 176 -1.66 17.53 1.85
N PRO A 177 -0.37 17.11 1.78
CA PRO A 177 0.01 15.86 1.16
C PRO A 177 -0.66 14.70 1.87
N ARG A 178 -1.25 13.79 1.10
CA ARG A 178 -1.91 12.62 1.68
C ARG A 178 -0.85 11.57 2.02
N SER A 179 -1.15 10.75 3.01
CA SER A 179 -0.30 9.61 3.38
C SER A 179 -1.12 8.34 3.43
N LEU A 180 -0.44 7.20 3.38
CA LEU A 180 -1.09 5.92 3.59
C LEU A 180 -1.43 5.73 5.07
N ALA A 181 -2.36 4.83 5.37
CA ALA A 181 -2.83 4.60 6.72
C ALA A 181 -1.77 3.92 7.61
N SER A 182 -1.12 2.86 7.11
CA SER A 182 0.02 2.21 7.77
C SER A 182 0.75 1.23 6.85
N VAL A 183 1.95 0.82 7.26
CA VAL A 183 2.70 -0.28 6.65
C VAL A 183 3.08 -1.32 7.71
N VAL A 184 2.84 -2.59 7.41
CA VAL A 184 3.37 -3.73 8.15
C VAL A 184 4.34 -4.48 7.23
N THR A 185 5.61 -4.57 7.64
CA THR A 185 6.61 -5.39 6.97
C THR A 185 7.08 -6.51 7.89
N VAL A 186 6.94 -7.74 7.42
CA VAL A 186 7.39 -8.95 8.11
C VAL A 186 8.58 -9.51 7.34
N CYS A 187 9.78 -9.39 7.90
CA CYS A 187 11.05 -9.84 7.32
C CYS A 187 11.38 -9.23 5.94
N GLY A 188 10.76 -8.10 5.57
CA GLY A 188 11.08 -7.34 4.36
C GLY A 188 11.99 -6.16 4.65
N PRO A 189 13.26 -6.15 4.19
CA PRO A 189 14.14 -5.01 4.38
C PRO A 189 13.69 -3.81 3.52
N LEU A 190 14.00 -2.60 3.97
CA LEU A 190 14.02 -1.45 3.06
C LEU A 190 15.20 -1.60 2.09
N LEU A 191 15.02 -1.27 0.81
CA LEU A 191 16.03 -1.46 -0.24
C LEU A 191 16.75 -0.16 -0.59
N SER A 192 16.05 0.98 -0.60
CA SER A 192 16.56 2.25 -1.14
C SER A 192 17.23 3.16 -0.11
N TYR A 193 17.02 2.94 1.20
CA TYR A 193 17.53 3.75 2.32
C TYR A 193 17.66 5.26 2.02
N PRO A 194 16.57 5.94 1.60
CA PRO A 194 16.67 7.30 1.12
C PRO A 194 16.74 8.32 2.26
N THR A 195 17.45 9.42 2.03
CA THR A 195 17.35 10.61 2.88
C THR A 195 16.11 11.41 2.48
N LEU A 196 15.20 11.65 3.44
CA LEU A 196 13.99 12.46 3.22
C LEU A 196 14.14 13.83 3.86
N GLN A 197 13.82 14.90 3.12
CA GLN A 197 13.76 16.26 3.68
C GLN A 197 12.54 16.43 4.61
N LYS A 198 11.38 15.90 4.19
CA LYS A 198 10.16 15.82 5.01
C LYS A 198 9.85 14.35 5.32
N PRO A 199 9.89 13.92 6.60
CA PRO A 199 9.59 12.54 6.98
C PRO A 199 8.21 12.09 6.48
N CYS A 200 8.10 10.81 6.09
CA CYS A 200 6.81 10.21 5.76
C CYS A 200 6.02 9.98 7.07
N PRO A 201 4.79 10.50 7.21
CA PRO A 201 4.00 10.35 8.43
C PRO A 201 3.32 8.97 8.53
N THR A 202 3.38 8.14 7.49
CA THR A 202 2.78 6.80 7.47
C THR A 202 3.40 5.93 8.58
N PRO A 203 2.62 5.49 9.57
CA PRO A 203 3.11 4.59 10.62
C PRO A 203 3.61 3.27 10.04
N ILE A 204 4.74 2.77 10.56
CA ILE A 204 5.32 1.50 10.11
C ILE A 204 5.53 0.55 11.30
N PHE A 205 5.10 -0.69 11.14
CA PHE A 205 5.44 -1.81 12.01
C PHE A 205 6.42 -2.73 11.29
N VAL A 206 7.59 -2.95 11.89
CA VAL A 206 8.66 -3.79 11.35
C VAL A 206 8.83 -4.99 12.26
N PHE A 207 8.57 -6.18 11.73
CA PHE A 207 8.89 -7.43 12.39
C PHE A 207 10.06 -8.10 11.67
N HIS A 208 11.17 -8.33 12.38
CA HIS A 208 12.28 -9.10 11.84
C HIS A 208 12.94 -9.95 12.93
N ARG A 209 13.53 -11.09 12.52
CA ARG A 209 14.41 -11.85 13.39
C ARG A 209 15.80 -11.22 13.36
N ALA A 210 16.34 -10.87 14.53
CA ALA A 210 17.73 -10.45 14.65
C ALA A 210 18.66 -11.61 14.28
N ARG A 211 19.71 -11.33 13.50
CA ARG A 211 20.80 -12.29 13.29
C ARG A 211 21.48 -12.52 14.64
N GLN A 212 21.58 -13.77 15.08
CA GLN A 212 22.53 -14.10 16.14
C GLN A 212 23.93 -13.91 15.57
N PRO A 213 24.83 -13.18 16.25
CA PRO A 213 26.23 -13.17 15.85
C PRO A 213 26.73 -14.62 15.87
N SER A 214 27.34 -15.07 14.78
CA SER A 214 28.11 -16.32 14.80
C SER A 214 29.15 -16.19 15.90
N LEU A 215 29.12 -17.08 16.88
CA LEU A 215 30.21 -17.20 17.84
C LEU A 215 31.52 -17.42 17.04
N PRO A 216 32.61 -16.74 17.41
CA PRO A 216 33.89 -16.88 16.74
C PRO A 216 34.43 -18.31 16.80
#